data_AF-V4IY01-F1
#
_entry.id   AF-V4IY01-F1
#
_cell.length_a   1.000
_cell.length_b   1.000
_cell.length_c   1.000
_cell.angle_alpha   90.00
_cell.angle_beta   90.00
_cell.angle_gamma   90.00
#
_symmetry.space_group_name_H-M   'P 1'
#
loop_
_entity.id
_entity.type
_entity.pdbx_description
1 polymer ?
#
loop_
_entity_poly.entity_id
_entity_poly.type
_entity_poly.pdbx_seq_one_letter_code
_entity_poly.pdbx_strand_id
1 'polypeptide(L)' 'MTHTTKPDPASIYFGLDEATDRASFSTFMQLIGNRELTEVLAARLSRDEIDNLVALLSDTMRTHLDRSEYHRLFLHTPHH' A
#
# COMPACT_ATOMS: atom_id res chain seq x y z
N MET A 1 -22.38 1.83 -3.51
CA MET A 1 -21.89 3.02 -2.77
C MET A 1 -20.86 2.53 -1.76
N THR A 2 -19.57 2.54 -2.09
CA THR A 2 -18.53 2.16 -1.13
C THR A 2 -18.31 3.37 -0.21
N HIS A 3 -18.75 3.25 1.05
CA HIS A 3 -18.30 4.16 2.10
C HIS A 3 -16.81 3.87 2.32
N THR A 4 -15.93 4.58 1.61
CA THR A 4 -14.51 4.60 1.96
C THR A 4 -14.38 5.44 3.22
N THR A 5 -14.51 4.79 4.37
CA THR A 5 -14.14 5.38 5.66
C THR A 5 -12.67 5.78 5.56
N LYS A 6 -12.35 7.04 5.86
CA LYS A 6 -10.96 7.53 5.89
C LYS A 6 -10.13 6.64 6.84
N PRO A 7 -8.91 6.23 6.47
CA PRO A 7 -8.06 5.46 7.38
C PRO A 7 -7.81 6.25 8.67
N ASP A 8 -7.93 5.58 9.82
CA ASP A 8 -7.69 6.15 11.14
C ASP A 8 -6.32 5.69 11.67
N PRO A 9 -5.33 6.60 11.81
CA PRO A 9 -4.02 6.25 12.37
C PRO A 9 -4.11 5.68 13.80
N ALA A 10 -5.13 6.06 14.57
CA ALA A 10 -5.30 5.58 15.94
C ALA A 10 -5.70 4.10 16.01
N SER A 11 -6.12 3.49 14.90
CA SER A 11 -6.49 2.07 14.85
C SER A 11 -5.31 1.14 14.56
N ILE A 12 -4.07 1.64 14.42
CA ILE A 12 -2.90 0.83 14.06
C ILE A 12 -2.25 0.29 15.34
N TYR A 13 -2.30 -1.02 15.48
CA TYR A 13 -1.64 -1.77 16.56
C TYR A 13 -1.00 -3.02 15.98
N PHE A 14 0.32 -3.18 16.17
CA PHE A 14 1.06 -4.36 15.74
C PHE A 14 1.49 -5.21 16.93
N GLY A 15 1.50 -6.53 16.76
CA GLY A 15 2.02 -7.51 17.72
C GLY A 15 1.01 -8.03 18.76
N LEU A 16 -0.29 -7.75 18.60
CA LEU A 16 -1.34 -8.30 19.46
C LEU A 16 -1.80 -9.68 19.00
N ASP A 17 -2.23 -9.77 17.75
CA ASP A 17 -2.64 -11.00 17.07
C ASP A 17 -2.60 -10.80 15.55
N GLU A 18 -2.65 -11.91 14.81
CA GLU A 18 -2.54 -11.90 13.35
C GLU A 18 -3.68 -11.13 12.65
N ALA A 19 -4.91 -11.21 13.17
CA ALA A 19 -6.05 -10.53 12.57
C ALA A 19 -5.92 -9.01 12.73
N THR A 20 -5.49 -8.57 13.90
CA THR A 20 -5.19 -7.18 14.22
C THR A 20 -4.03 -6.68 13.38
N ASP A 21 -2.95 -7.45 13.22
CA ASP A 21 -1.81 -7.09 12.37
C ASP A 21 -2.23 -6.89 10.91
N ARG A 22 -3.08 -7.78 10.37
CA ARG A 22 -3.61 -7.67 9.00
C ARG A 22 -4.47 -6.41 8.83
N ALA A 23 -5.31 -6.09 9.81
CA ALA A 23 -6.12 -4.86 9.78
C ALA A 23 -5.24 -3.60 9.86
N SER A 24 -4.28 -3.58 10.79
CA SER A 24 -3.30 -2.51 10.96
C SER A 24 -2.46 -2.29 9.71
N PHE A 25 -2.00 -3.36 9.05
CA PHE A 25 -1.25 -3.28 7.80
C PHE A 25 -2.08 -2.63 6.69
N SER A 26 -3.35 -3.01 6.54
CA SER A 26 -4.25 -2.40 5.55
C SER A 26 -4.43 -0.89 5.78
N THR A 27 -4.69 -0.48 7.03
CA THR A 27 -4.80 0.96 7.38
C THR A 27 -3.49 1.70 7.13
N PHE A 28 -2.36 1.10 7.51
CA PHE A 28 -1.03 1.67 7.30
C PHE A 28 -0.73 1.91 5.82
N MET A 29 -1.03 0.94 4.94
CA MET A 29 -0.83 1.09 3.49
C MET A 29 -1.71 2.19 2.89
N GLN A 30 -2.94 2.36 3.39
CA GLN A 30 -3.81 3.45 2.96
C GLN A 30 -3.27 4.83 3.38
N LEU A 31 -2.67 4.95 4.57
CA LEU A 31 -2.01 6.18 5.02
C LEU A 31 -0.75 6.49 4.21
N ILE A 32 0.06 5.47 3.89
CA ILE A 32 1.23 5.62 3.00
C ILE A 32 0.80 6.13 1.62
N GLY A 33 -0.34 5.66 1.10
CA GLY A 33 -0.89 6.11 -0.19
C GLY A 33 -1.44 7.55 -0.20
N ASN A 34 -1.33 8.30 0.91
CA ASN A 34 -1.75 9.69 0.95
C ASN A 34 -0.87 10.55 0.02
N ARG A 35 -1.52 11.32 -0.87
CA ARG A 35 -0.86 12.16 -1.87
C ARG A 35 0.21 13.09 -1.29
N GLU A 36 -0.13 13.87 -0.26
CA GLU A 36 0.79 14.85 0.32
C GLU A 36 2.02 14.16 0.95
N LEU A 37 1.80 13.05 1.66
CA LEU A 37 2.89 12.25 2.21
C LEU A 37 3.81 11.71 1.11
N THR A 38 3.23 11.15 0.03
CA THR A 38 4.02 10.60 -1.09
C THR A 38 4.84 11.68 -1.80
N GLU A 39 4.30 12.88 -1.98
CA GLU A 39 5.03 14.01 -2.58
C GLU A 39 6.20 14.44 -1.68
N VAL A 40 6.02 14.47 -0.35
CA VAL A 40 7.09 14.78 0.61
C VAL A 40 8.18 13.70 0.61
N LEU A 41 7.81 12.41 0.56
CA LEU A 41 8.78 11.32 0.52
C LEU A 41 9.55 11.31 -0.80
N ALA A 42 8.88 11.50 -1.94
CA ALA A 42 9.52 11.53 -3.26
C ALA A 42 10.56 12.65 -3.37
N ALA A 43 10.37 13.78 -2.67
CA ALA A 43 11.33 14.88 -2.64
C ALA A 43 12.55 14.62 -1.72
N ARG A 44 12.49 13.62 -0.83
CA ARG A 44 13.51 13.37 0.22
C ARG A 44 14.32 12.10 0.00
N LEU A 45 13.71 11.08 -0.57
CA LEU A 45 14.36 9.78 -0.79
C LEU A 45 15.42 9.89 -1.89
N SER A 46 16.56 9.27 -1.65
CA SER A 46 17.58 9.04 -2.66
C SER A 46 17.11 8.05 -3.72
N ARG A 47 17.85 7.97 -4.84
CA ARG A 47 17.55 7.03 -5.90
C ARG A 47 17.56 5.57 -5.40
N ASP A 48 18.55 5.20 -4.60
CA ASP A 48 18.69 3.84 -4.07
C ASP A 48 17.53 3.49 -3.13
N GLU A 49 17.08 4.43 -2.30
CA GLU A 49 15.91 4.21 -1.43
C GLU A 49 14.61 4.04 -2.25
N ILE A 50 14.43 4.84 -3.30
CA ILE A 50 13.29 4.70 -4.22
C ILE A 50 13.32 3.33 -4.89
N ASP A 51 14.46 2.95 -5.46
CA ASP A 51 14.60 1.68 -6.19
C ASP A 51 14.34 0.48 -5.25
N ASN A 52 14.83 0.53 -4.01
CA ASN A 52 14.59 -0.51 -3.00
C ASN A 52 13.11 -0.62 -2.59
N LEU A 53 12.44 0.52 -2.37
CA LEU A 53 11.01 0.53 -2.00
C LEU A 53 10.13 0.02 -3.15
N VAL A 54 10.41 0.48 -4.37
CA VAL A 54 9.69 0.04 -5.57
C VAL A 54 9.89 -1.46 -5.77
N ALA A 55 11.12 -1.97 -5.63
CA ALA A 55 11.40 -3.40 -5.76
C ALA A 55 10.61 -4.22 -4.72
N LEU A 56 10.64 -3.83 -3.44
CA LEU A 56 9.93 -4.51 -2.37
C LEU A 56 8.41 -4.58 -2.62
N LEU A 57 7.79 -3.46 -2.96
CA LEU A 57 6.35 -3.41 -3.22
C LEU A 57 5.98 -4.18 -4.49
N SER A 58 6.79 -4.08 -5.55
CA SER A 58 6.58 -4.81 -6.80
C SER A 58 6.67 -6.32 -6.59
N ASP A 59 7.65 -6.78 -5.83
CA ASP A 59 7.81 -8.21 -5.51
C ASP A 59 6.69 -8.74 -4.63
N THR A 60 6.24 -7.94 -3.67
CA THR A 60 5.07 -8.28 -2.84
C THR A 60 3.83 -8.47 -3.71
N MET A 61 3.55 -7.51 -4.62
CA MET A 61 2.41 -7.62 -5.54
C MET A 61 2.56 -8.81 -6.49
N ARG A 62 3.74 -9.02 -7.07
CA ARG A 62 4.01 -10.15 -7.98
C ARG A 62 3.82 -11.51 -7.30
N THR A 63 4.13 -11.60 -6.01
CA THR A 63 4.01 -12.85 -5.23
C THR A 63 2.57 -13.16 -4.84
N HIS A 64 1.75 -12.14 -4.59
CA HIS A 64 0.44 -12.30 -3.97
C HIS A 64 -0.75 -11.97 -4.87
N LEU A 65 -0.55 -11.25 -5.97
CA LEU A 65 -1.60 -10.92 -6.93
C LEU A 65 -1.47 -11.78 -8.17
N ASP A 66 -2.59 -12.30 -8.66
CA ASP A 66 -2.64 -12.81 -10.01
C ASP A 66 -2.59 -11.66 -11.04
N ARG A 67 -2.44 -12.03 -12.31
CA ARG A 67 -2.38 -11.04 -13.41
C ARG A 67 -3.63 -10.16 -13.45
N SER A 68 -4.81 -10.72 -13.20
CA SER A 68 -6.08 -10.00 -13.20
C SER A 68 -6.14 -8.96 -12.09
N GLU A 69 -5.75 -9.38 -10.89
CA GLU A 69 -5.70 -8.53 -9.70
C GLU A 69 -4.70 -7.39 -9.86
N TYR A 70 -3.49 -7.65 -10.35
CA TYR A 70 -2.48 -6.60 -10.58
C TYR A 70 -2.99 -5.50 -11.52
N HIS A 71 -3.56 -5.89 -12.67
CA HIS A 71 -4.08 -4.95 -13.65
C HIS A 71 -5.27 -4.13 -13.12
N ARG A 72 -6.21 -4.79 -12.45
CA ARG A 72 -7.42 -4.15 -11.93
C ARG A 72 -7.13 -3.25 -10.72
N LEU A 73 -6.32 -3.73 -9.78
CA LEU A 73 -6.11 -3.07 -8.49
C LEU A 73 -4.99 -2.03 -8.52
N PHE A 74 -3.87 -2.32 -9.21
CA PHE A 74 -2.71 -1.44 -9.22
C PHE A 74 -2.63 -0.57 -10.48
N LEU A 75 -2.83 -1.14 -11.67
CA LEU A 75 -2.77 -0.38 -12.92
C LEU A 75 -4.09 0.32 -13.30
N HIS A 76 -5.16 0.07 -12.53
CA HIS A 76 -6.50 0.56 -12.82
C HIS A 76 -6.96 0.34 -14.27
N THR A 77 -6.45 -0.72 -14.91
CA THR A 77 -6.73 -1.06 -16.30
C THR A 77 -7.38 -2.44 -16.32
N PRO A 78 -8.68 -2.58 -16.67
CA PRO A 78 -9.29 -3.90 -16.79
C PRO A 78 -8.57 -4.74 -17.85
N HIS A 79 -8.46 -6.06 -17.62
CA HIS A 79 -8.06 -6.97 -18.70
C HIS A 79 -9.12 -6.96 -19.80
N HIS A 80 -8.68 -6.74 -21.03
CA HIS A 80 -9.47 -6.94 -22.24
C HIS A 80 -9.17 -8.31 -22.84
#